data_AF-A0A7W1T1V5-F1
#
_entry.id   AF-A0A7W1T1V5-F1
#
_cell.length_a   1.000
_cell.length_b   1.000
_cell.length_c   1.000
_cell.angle_alpha   90.00
_cell.angle_beta   90.00
_cell.angle_gamma   90.00
#
_symmetry.space_group_name_H-M   'P 1'
#
loop_
_entity.id
_entity.type
_entity.pdbx_description
1 polymer ?
#
loop_
_entity_poly.entity_id
_entity_poly.type
_entity_poly.pdbx_seq_one_letter_code
_entity_poly.pdbx_strand_id
1 'polypeptide(L)'
;MAAFACFRSSTLLMVAVLLGSSAFAQHHPAHAQATGQPHSTAAVGRGQVEATKTIGYQLLQDYDKGESLDTVAADFALMRSLGIDTWRGSLGWDDYEPKPGQYDFAWLHAFASLANAYGIKLRPYIAYTAPWAADGGTDENYWNDPPKNIESWYRFLNTLARR
;
A
#
# COMPACT_ATOMS: atom_id res chain seq x y z
N MET A 1 1.16 30.92 -12.39
CA MET A 1 -0.19 30.40 -12.05
C MET A 1 -0.58 29.40 -13.11
N ALA A 2 -0.34 28.11 -12.84
CA ALA A 2 -0.92 27.00 -13.58
C ALA A 2 -1.18 25.92 -12.52
N ALA A 3 -2.44 25.79 -12.12
CA ALA A 3 -2.90 24.69 -11.29
C ALA A 3 -3.13 23.51 -12.22
N PHE A 4 -2.32 22.46 -12.10
CA PHE A 4 -2.66 21.17 -12.68
C PHE A 4 -3.54 20.45 -11.67
N ALA A 5 -4.85 20.55 -11.88
CA ALA A 5 -5.83 19.72 -11.19
C ALA A 5 -5.89 18.36 -11.91
N CYS A 6 -5.43 17.29 -11.26
CA CYS A 6 -5.71 15.94 -11.71
C CYS A 6 -7.01 15.46 -11.06
N PHE A 7 -8.13 15.59 -11.79
CA PHE A 7 -9.40 15.02 -11.37
C PHE A 7 -9.50 13.60 -11.94
N ARG A 8 -9.73 12.59 -11.08
CA ARG A 8 -10.75 11.55 -11.31
C ARG A 8 -10.98 10.66 -10.09
N SER A 9 -12.03 11.02 -9.37
CA SER A 9 -12.86 10.11 -8.58
C SER A 9 -13.33 8.92 -9.42
N SER A 10 -13.17 7.71 -8.90
CA SER A 10 -13.92 6.52 -9.31
C SER A 10 -14.05 5.58 -8.11
N THR A 11 -15.12 5.80 -7.34
CA THR A 11 -15.62 4.83 -6.37
C THR A 11 -16.00 3.56 -7.11
N LEU A 12 -15.22 2.48 -6.95
CA LEU A 12 -15.67 1.13 -7.29
C LEU A 12 -15.51 0.23 -6.07
N LEU A 13 -16.61 0.10 -5.32
CA LEU A 13 -16.77 -0.91 -4.28
C LEU A 13 -17.08 -2.24 -4.97
N MET A 14 -16.14 -3.18 -4.97
CA MET A 14 -16.38 -4.54 -5.44
C MET A 14 -16.32 -5.51 -4.25
N VAL A 15 -17.49 -5.92 -3.76
CA VAL A 15 -17.64 -7.04 -2.82
C VAL A 15 -17.85 -8.30 -3.65
N ALA A 16 -16.93 -9.26 -3.55
CA ALA A 16 -17.11 -10.59 -4.11
C ALA A 16 -17.17 -11.62 -2.97
N VAL A 17 -18.36 -12.16 -2.71
CA VAL A 17 -18.58 -13.37 -1.91
C VAL A 17 -18.68 -14.53 -2.88
N LEU A 18 -17.75 -15.49 -2.81
CA LEU A 18 -17.83 -16.75 -3.55
C LEU A 18 -17.98 -17.89 -2.54
N LEU A 19 -19.21 -18.36 -2.39
CA LEU A 19 -19.55 -19.64 -1.80
C LEU A 19 -19.41 -20.72 -2.88
N GLY A 20 -18.38 -21.56 -2.76
CA GLY A 20 -18.17 -22.72 -3.63
C GLY A 20 -18.39 -24.01 -2.88
N SER A 21 -19.63 -24.51 -2.88
CA SER A 21 -19.97 -25.88 -2.49
C SER A 21 -20.10 -26.71 -3.77
N SER A 22 -19.30 -27.76 -3.93
CA SER A 22 -19.60 -28.85 -4.86
C SER A 22 -18.96 -30.14 -4.38
N ALA A 23 -19.81 -31.02 -3.87
CA ALA A 23 -19.51 -32.42 -3.66
C ALA A 23 -19.42 -33.13 -5.01
N PHE A 24 -18.42 -33.99 -5.19
CA PHE A 24 -18.44 -35.04 -6.21
C PHE A 24 -18.09 -36.37 -5.53
N ALA A 25 -19.06 -37.28 -5.58
CA ALA A 25 -18.91 -38.66 -5.13
C ALA A 25 -18.47 -39.56 -6.30
N GLN A 26 -17.37 -40.27 -6.07
CA GLN A 26 -17.12 -41.70 -6.31
C GLN A 26 -17.15 -42.32 -7.73
N HIS A 27 -16.01 -42.90 -8.12
CA HIS A 27 -15.95 -44.31 -8.53
C HIS A 27 -14.54 -44.92 -8.37
N HIS A 28 -14.46 -46.11 -7.76
CA HIS A 28 -13.25 -46.94 -7.59
C HIS A 28 -13.04 -47.89 -8.79
N PRO A 29 -11.82 -48.45 -8.98
CA PRO A 29 -11.70 -49.89 -8.73
C PRO A 29 -10.38 -50.38 -8.06
N ALA A 30 -10.57 -51.39 -7.20
CA ALA A 30 -9.86 -52.66 -6.97
C ALA A 30 -8.32 -52.80 -6.82
N HIS A 31 -7.97 -53.31 -5.63
CA HIS A 31 -6.94 -54.30 -5.23
C HIS A 31 -5.43 -53.98 -5.25
N ALA A 32 -4.87 -53.88 -4.03
CA ALA A 32 -3.72 -54.69 -3.60
C ALA A 32 -3.77 -54.88 -2.08
N GLN A 33 -3.80 -56.15 -1.62
CA GLN A 33 -3.63 -56.50 -0.22
C GLN A 33 -2.16 -56.37 0.15
N ALA A 34 -1.84 -55.48 1.09
CA ALA A 34 -0.57 -55.48 1.78
C ALA A 34 -0.81 -55.80 3.26
N THR A 35 -0.08 -56.81 3.70
CA THR A 35 -0.04 -57.46 5.01
C THR A 35 0.13 -56.49 6.16
N GLY A 36 -0.64 -56.72 7.23
CA GLY A 36 -0.66 -55.88 8.43
C GLY A 36 0.65 -55.92 9.23
N GLN A 37 1.13 -54.72 9.59
CA GLN A 37 1.78 -54.46 10.86
C GLN A 37 0.89 -53.48 11.63
N PRO A 38 0.57 -53.73 12.92
CA PRO A 38 -0.09 -52.73 13.73
C PRO A 38 0.94 -51.64 14.08
N HIS A 39 1.05 -50.63 13.21
CA HIS A 39 1.61 -49.35 13.63
C HIS A 39 0.61 -48.74 14.60
N SER A 40 0.97 -48.74 15.89
CA SER A 40 0.29 -47.95 16.90
C SER A 40 0.36 -46.48 16.49
N THR A 41 -0.66 -46.00 15.80
CA THR A 41 -0.94 -44.58 15.62
C THR A 41 -1.48 -44.06 16.93
N ALA A 42 -0.57 -43.81 17.87
CA ALA A 42 -0.87 -42.88 18.95
C ALA A 42 -1.29 -41.58 18.27
N ALA A 43 -2.59 -41.27 18.31
CA ALA A 43 -3.13 -40.01 17.87
C ALA A 43 -2.46 -38.94 18.73
N VAL A 44 -1.42 -38.30 18.20
CA VAL A 44 -0.91 -37.05 18.74
C VAL A 44 -2.08 -36.09 18.55
N GLY A 45 -2.85 -35.90 19.62
CA GLY A 45 -3.90 -34.92 19.67
C GLY A 45 -3.27 -33.57 19.35
N ARG A 46 -3.41 -33.12 18.10
CA ARG A 46 -3.24 -31.70 17.79
C ARG A 46 -4.42 -31.02 18.47
N GLY A 47 -4.24 -30.66 19.74
CA GLY A 47 -5.13 -29.72 20.39
C GLY A 47 -5.23 -28.53 19.44
N GLN A 48 -6.43 -28.26 18.95
CA GLN A 48 -6.66 -27.08 18.14
C GLN A 48 -6.42 -25.89 19.07
N VAL A 49 -5.26 -25.26 18.93
CA VAL A 49 -5.00 -24.00 19.59
C VAL A 49 -5.84 -22.97 18.86
N GLU A 50 -6.96 -22.61 19.47
CA GLU A 50 -7.75 -21.44 19.06
C GLU A 50 -6.83 -20.22 19.17
N ALA A 51 -6.31 -19.77 18.02
CA ALA A 51 -5.39 -18.65 17.94
C ALA A 51 -6.15 -17.42 17.45
N THR A 52 -6.27 -16.41 18.31
CA THR A 52 -6.81 -15.10 17.92
C THR A 52 -5.70 -14.25 17.31
N LYS A 53 -5.96 -13.65 16.13
CA LYS A 53 -5.06 -12.70 15.47
C LYS A 53 -5.72 -11.32 15.41
N THR A 54 -5.02 -10.30 15.88
CA THR A 54 -5.44 -8.90 15.72
C THR A 54 -5.29 -8.49 14.25
N ILE A 55 -6.37 -7.96 13.66
CA ILE A 55 -6.37 -7.36 12.33
C ILE A 55 -6.55 -5.85 12.51
N GLY A 56 -5.70 -5.07 11.84
CA GLY A 56 -5.83 -3.62 11.75
C GLY A 56 -6.16 -3.20 10.32
N TYR A 57 -6.85 -2.08 10.18
CA TYR A 57 -7.12 -1.45 8.90
C TYR A 57 -6.22 -0.23 8.73
N GLN A 58 -5.88 0.08 7.48
CA GLN A 58 -5.17 1.29 7.08
C GLN A 58 -5.85 1.87 5.85
N LEU A 59 -5.82 3.19 5.72
CA LEU A 59 -6.37 3.85 4.53
C LEU A 59 -5.27 4.00 3.48
N LEU A 60 -5.55 3.56 2.25
CA LEU A 60 -4.77 3.91 1.07
C LEU A 60 -5.38 5.15 0.44
N GLN A 61 -4.71 6.29 0.60
CA GLN A 61 -5.16 7.56 0.04
C GLN A 61 -3.95 8.37 -0.39
N ASP A 62 -3.96 8.82 -1.64
CA ASP A 62 -2.93 9.71 -2.17
C ASP A 62 -3.47 11.14 -2.17
N TYR A 63 -2.63 12.06 -1.69
CA TYR A 63 -2.90 13.49 -1.69
C TYR A 63 -1.85 14.14 -2.59
N ASP A 64 -2.29 15.01 -3.49
CA ASP A 64 -1.36 15.77 -4.32
C ASP A 64 -0.63 16.79 -3.44
N LYS A 65 0.67 17.01 -3.70
CA LYS A 65 1.40 18.06 -2.99
C LYS A 65 0.72 19.42 -3.22
N GLY A 66 0.43 20.11 -2.13
CA GLY A 66 -0.27 21.41 -2.16
C GLY A 66 -1.78 21.30 -2.02
N GLU A 67 -2.34 20.10 -1.92
CA GLU A 67 -3.73 19.90 -1.52
C GLU A 67 -4.01 20.52 -0.13
N SER A 68 -5.25 20.93 0.08
CA SER A 68 -5.67 21.61 1.31
C SER A 68 -5.46 20.73 2.54
N LEU A 69 -4.66 21.22 3.49
CA LEU A 69 -4.48 20.53 4.77
C LEU A 69 -5.76 20.51 5.61
N ASP A 70 -6.72 21.39 5.36
CA ASP A 70 -8.04 21.34 6.02
C ASP A 70 -8.84 20.12 5.55
N THR A 71 -8.75 19.77 4.26
CA THR A 71 -9.35 18.54 3.72
C THR A 71 -8.69 17.31 4.33
N VAL A 72 -7.35 17.28 4.36
CA VAL A 72 -6.59 16.20 5.01
C VAL A 72 -6.96 16.07 6.50
N ALA A 73 -7.14 17.20 7.20
CA ALA A 73 -7.53 17.20 8.61
C ALA A 73 -8.93 16.60 8.82
N ALA A 74 -9.88 16.87 7.92
CA ALA A 74 -11.20 16.27 7.95
C ALA A 74 -11.14 14.74 7.74
N ASP A 75 -10.31 14.28 6.79
CA ASP A 75 -10.10 12.86 6.55
C ASP A 75 -9.43 12.18 7.75
N PHE A 76 -8.41 12.79 8.37
CA PHE A 76 -7.78 12.27 9.57
C PHE A 76 -8.75 12.21 10.76
N ALA A 77 -9.63 13.21 10.91
CA ALA A 77 -10.69 13.16 11.91
C ALA A 77 -11.63 11.95 11.68
N LEU A 78 -12.01 11.71 10.42
CA LEU A 78 -12.84 10.58 10.04
C LEU A 78 -12.13 9.24 10.30
N MET A 79 -10.88 9.09 9.88
CA MET A 79 -10.06 7.91 10.14
C MET A 79 -10.03 7.59 11.64
N ARG A 80 -9.78 8.60 12.49
CA ARG A 80 -9.78 8.45 13.94
C ARG A 80 -11.12 7.99 14.49
N SER A 81 -12.23 8.55 13.99
CA SER A 81 -13.58 8.13 14.41
C SER A 81 -13.89 6.66 14.05
N LEU A 82 -13.24 6.12 13.01
CA LEU A 82 -13.36 4.73 12.58
C LEU A 82 -12.33 3.79 13.23
N GLY A 83 -11.48 4.30 14.13
CA GLY A 83 -10.42 3.51 14.75
C GLY A 83 -9.27 3.17 13.79
N ILE A 84 -9.14 3.86 12.66
CA ILE A 84 -8.04 3.74 11.72
C ILE A 84 -6.96 4.75 12.13
N ASP A 85 -5.77 4.26 12.45
CA ASP A 85 -4.66 5.08 12.93
C ASP A 85 -3.49 5.16 11.95
N THR A 86 -3.63 4.55 10.78
CA THR A 86 -2.54 4.39 9.83
C THR A 86 -2.98 4.85 8.44
N TRP A 87 -2.24 5.83 7.91
CA TRP A 87 -2.33 6.27 6.54
C TRP A 87 -1.21 5.62 5.71
N ARG A 88 -1.55 5.21 4.50
CA ARG A 88 -0.61 4.78 3.47
C ARG A 88 -0.93 5.58 2.20
N GLY A 89 0.08 6.16 1.60
CA GLY A 89 -0.05 6.83 0.32
C GLY A 89 1.31 7.13 -0.29
N SER A 90 1.28 7.73 -1.48
CA SER A 90 2.47 8.09 -2.22
C SER A 90 3.13 9.35 -1.68
N LEU A 91 4.45 9.40 -1.82
CA LEU A 91 5.23 10.63 -1.86
C LEU A 91 6.01 10.63 -3.18
N GLY A 92 5.62 11.50 -4.11
CA GLY A 92 6.17 11.56 -5.46
C GLY A 92 7.55 12.20 -5.55
N TRP A 93 8.47 11.63 -6.33
CA TRP A 93 9.76 12.26 -6.57
C TRP A 93 9.62 13.55 -7.38
N ASP A 94 8.73 13.56 -8.36
CA ASP A 94 8.30 14.74 -9.11
C ASP A 94 7.86 15.92 -8.24
N ASP A 95 7.11 15.66 -7.16
CA ASP A 95 6.62 16.67 -6.23
C ASP A 95 7.73 17.29 -5.38
N TYR A 96 8.64 16.46 -4.89
CA TYR A 96 9.61 16.84 -3.86
C TYR A 96 10.99 17.20 -4.42
N GLU A 97 11.30 16.83 -5.65
CA GLU A 97 12.47 17.28 -6.42
C GLU A 97 12.06 17.66 -7.85
N PRO A 98 11.33 18.77 -8.07
CA PRO A 98 10.83 19.16 -9.39
C PRO A 98 11.93 19.48 -10.41
N LYS A 99 13.14 19.78 -9.94
CA LYS A 99 14.35 19.99 -10.76
C LYS A 99 15.55 19.34 -10.06
N PRO A 100 16.60 18.93 -10.79
CA PRO A 100 17.75 18.25 -10.19
C PRO A 100 18.35 19.07 -9.03
N GLY A 101 18.38 18.49 -7.85
CA GLY A 101 18.91 19.09 -6.62
C GLY A 101 18.06 20.22 -6.01
N GLN A 102 16.89 20.54 -6.57
CA GLN A 102 15.98 21.55 -6.03
C GLN A 102 14.84 20.85 -5.30
N TYR A 103 14.83 20.94 -3.97
CA TYR A 103 13.87 20.26 -3.14
C TYR A 103 12.86 21.22 -2.50
N ASP A 104 11.61 20.78 -2.36
CA ASP A 104 10.58 21.52 -1.64
C ASP A 104 9.71 20.57 -0.80
N PHE A 105 9.98 20.55 0.50
CA PHE A 105 9.34 19.69 1.50
C PHE A 105 8.35 20.44 2.41
N ALA A 106 8.04 21.71 2.12
CA ALA A 106 7.25 22.53 3.04
C ALA A 106 5.88 21.90 3.35
N TRP A 107 5.19 21.44 2.31
CA TRP A 107 3.91 20.76 2.45
C TRP A 107 4.05 19.42 3.18
N LEU A 108 5.08 18.61 2.89
CA LEU A 108 5.33 17.34 3.57
C LEU A 108 5.52 17.52 5.08
N HIS A 109 6.28 18.53 5.51
CA HIS A 109 6.47 18.80 6.94
C HIS A 109 5.15 19.21 7.62
N ALA A 110 4.33 20.02 6.94
CA ALA A 110 3.03 20.42 7.46
C ALA A 110 2.05 19.23 7.53
N PHE A 111 2.02 18.41 6.49
CA PHE A 111 1.27 17.15 6.44
C PHE A 111 1.68 16.19 7.55
N ALA A 112 2.98 15.97 7.76
CA ALA A 112 3.50 15.12 8.82
C ALA A 112 3.17 15.66 10.22
N SER A 113 3.27 16.98 10.41
CA SER A 113 2.88 17.63 11.66
C SER A 113 1.39 17.46 11.95
N LEU A 114 0.54 17.58 10.93
CA LEU A 114 -0.89 17.35 11.02
C LEU A 114 -1.20 15.90 11.37
N ALA A 115 -0.57 14.93 10.69
CA ALA A 115 -0.73 13.51 10.98
C ALA A 115 -0.37 13.20 12.44
N ASN A 116 0.74 13.76 12.93
CA ASN A 116 1.14 13.63 14.33
C ASN A 116 0.10 14.22 15.30
N ALA A 117 -0.46 15.39 15.00
CA ALA A 117 -1.51 16.02 15.82
C ALA A 117 -2.78 15.16 15.96
N TYR A 118 -3.12 14.40 14.91
CA TYR A 118 -4.25 13.47 14.93
C TYR A 118 -3.89 12.06 15.43
N GLY A 119 -2.61 11.77 15.69
CA GLY A 119 -2.15 10.44 16.03
C GLY A 119 -2.29 9.43 14.89
N ILE A 120 -2.08 9.90 13.65
CA ILE A 120 -2.02 9.09 12.43
C ILE A 120 -0.57 8.72 12.14
N LYS A 121 -0.31 7.42 12.00
CA LYS A 121 0.98 6.85 11.57
C LYS A 121 1.08 6.94 10.05
N LEU A 122 2.14 7.57 9.58
CA LEU A 122 2.45 7.63 8.15
C LEU A 122 3.25 6.40 7.73
N ARG A 123 2.79 5.71 6.68
CA ARG A 123 3.49 4.61 6.03
C ARG A 123 3.58 4.87 4.52
N PRO A 124 4.35 5.89 4.10
CA PRO A 124 4.41 6.27 2.70
C PRO A 124 5.10 5.20 1.86
N TYR A 125 4.73 5.11 0.58
CA TYR A 125 5.58 4.56 -0.45
C TYR A 125 6.13 5.69 -1.31
N ILE A 126 7.36 5.53 -1.77
CA ILE A 126 7.99 6.54 -2.63
C ILE A 126 7.83 6.08 -4.08
N ALA A 127 7.33 6.96 -4.94
CA ALA A 127 6.99 6.64 -6.32
C ALA A 127 7.19 7.86 -7.24
N TYR A 128 6.72 7.74 -8.49
CA TYR A 128 6.59 8.80 -9.49
C TYR A 128 7.90 9.48 -9.88
N THR A 129 8.55 8.96 -10.93
CA THR A 129 9.81 9.50 -11.43
C THR A 129 9.65 10.98 -11.80
N ALA A 130 10.58 11.83 -11.37
CA ALA A 130 10.55 13.24 -11.74
C ALA A 130 10.76 13.41 -13.26
N PRO A 131 10.10 14.38 -13.93
CA PRO A 131 10.20 14.55 -15.38
C PRO A 131 11.63 14.71 -15.88
N TRP A 132 12.48 15.40 -15.11
CA TRP A 132 13.88 15.60 -15.46
C TRP A 132 14.73 14.34 -15.31
N ALA A 133 14.24 13.31 -14.61
CA ALA A 133 14.93 12.07 -14.30
C ALA A 133 14.45 10.87 -15.14
N ALA A 134 13.28 10.96 -15.78
CA ALA A 134 12.70 9.89 -16.59
C ALA A 134 13.58 9.52 -17.80
N ASP A 135 13.58 8.22 -18.15
CA ASP A 135 14.26 7.66 -19.34
C ASP A 135 13.31 7.44 -20.53
N GLY A 136 12.03 7.77 -20.37
CA GLY A 136 10.98 7.41 -21.32
C GLY A 136 10.45 5.99 -21.09
N GLY A 137 9.26 5.72 -21.63
CA GLY A 137 8.57 4.45 -21.50
C GLY A 137 7.69 4.15 -22.71
N THR A 138 6.67 3.32 -22.50
CA THR A 138 5.72 2.92 -23.56
C THR A 138 4.56 3.90 -23.73
N ASP A 139 4.44 4.89 -22.85
CA ASP A 139 3.41 5.92 -22.89
C ASP A 139 4.02 7.32 -22.68
N GLU A 140 3.17 8.34 -22.58
CA GLU A 140 3.58 9.73 -22.39
C GLU A 140 3.74 10.10 -20.90
N ASN A 141 3.60 9.13 -19.99
CA ASN A 141 3.49 9.36 -18.55
C ASN A 141 4.84 9.16 -17.84
N TYR A 142 5.66 10.21 -17.81
CA TYR A 142 7.00 10.19 -17.19
C TYR A 142 7.03 9.64 -15.75
N TRP A 143 5.95 9.77 -14.99
CA TRP A 143 5.86 9.31 -13.60
C TRP A 143 5.96 7.78 -13.47
N ASN A 144 5.64 7.04 -14.54
CA ASN A 144 5.73 5.59 -14.61
C ASN A 144 7.02 5.09 -15.27
N ASP A 145 7.85 6.00 -15.78
CA ASP A 145 9.10 5.65 -16.45
C ASP A 145 10.19 5.29 -15.44
N PRO A 146 11.13 4.40 -15.79
CA PRO A 146 12.31 4.21 -14.98
C PRO A 146 13.18 5.48 -14.98
N PRO A 147 13.97 5.72 -13.92
CA PRO A 147 14.95 6.79 -13.95
C PRO A 147 16.09 6.45 -14.92
N LYS A 148 16.49 7.42 -15.74
CA LYS A 148 17.66 7.31 -16.64
C LYS A 148 18.98 7.06 -15.92
N ASN A 149 19.03 7.40 -14.63
CA ASN A 149 20.15 7.12 -13.75
C ASN A 149 19.64 6.77 -12.36
N ILE A 150 19.87 5.52 -11.93
CA ILE A 150 19.45 5.03 -10.61
C ILE A 150 20.13 5.77 -9.45
N GLU A 151 21.30 6.37 -9.65
CA GLU A 151 21.99 7.17 -8.63
C GLU A 151 21.23 8.47 -8.30
N SER A 152 20.47 9.01 -9.25
CA SER A 152 19.58 10.15 -8.99
C SER A 152 18.46 9.76 -8.02
N TRP A 153 17.89 8.56 -8.21
CA TRP A 153 16.87 8.02 -7.31
C TRP A 153 17.43 7.79 -5.90
N TYR A 154 18.61 7.19 -5.79
CA TYR A 154 19.25 7.01 -4.47
C TYR A 154 19.55 8.33 -3.78
N ARG A 155 19.97 9.36 -4.51
CA ARG A 155 20.21 10.69 -3.94
C ARG A 155 18.92 11.33 -3.43
N PHE A 156 17.83 11.19 -4.18
CA PHE A 156 16.51 11.64 -3.75
C PHE A 156 16.08 10.94 -2.46
N LEU A 157 16.10 9.61 -2.42
CA LEU A 157 15.73 8.83 -1.23
C LEU A 157 16.59 9.19 -0.01
N ASN A 158 17.91 9.32 -0.18
CA ASN A 158 18.81 9.72 0.88
C ASN A 158 18.55 11.15 1.38
N THR A 159 18.13 12.06 0.49
CA THR A 159 17.77 13.42 0.87
C THR A 159 16.45 13.43 1.63
N LEU A 160 15.44 12.72 1.13
CA LEU A 160 14.12 12.62 1.74
C LEU A 160 14.19 11.99 3.14
N ALA A 161 14.98 10.92 3.33
CA ALA A 161 15.13 10.24 4.62
C ALA A 161 15.80 11.09 5.72
N ARG A 162 16.37 12.25 5.36
CA ARG A 162 17.02 13.20 6.28
C ARG A 162 16.17 14.44 6.56
N ARG A 163 14.94 14.48 6.04
CA ARG A 163 13.97 15.53 6.32
C ARG A 163 13.10 15.12 7.49
#